data_AF-A0AA43DKW6-F1
#
_entry.id   AF-A0AA43DKW6-F1
#
_cell.length_a   1.000
_cell.length_b   1.000
_cell.length_c   1.000
_cell.angle_alpha   90.00
_cell.angle_beta   90.00
_cell.angle_gamma   90.00
#
_symmetry.space_group_name_H-M   'P 1'
#
loop_
_entity.id
_entity.type
_entity.pdbx_description
1 polymer ?
#
loop_
_entity_poly.entity_id
_entity_poly.type
_entity_poly.pdbx_seq_one_letter_code
_entity_poly.pdbx_strand_id
1 'polypeptide(L)'
;MNFVTVLRVALVLFVFAWIFGPRELRSAVPVWIVFLIALGLEVHFFAGALRRTPPPLPDRRPQTVDRERYGYAEEAGDLLLVREGDEELWIPYSGERDDEVDVLIATMREQLDDDAPVTATSAERRPLWPAVRRFLTGLGVIAVLALVLWFVEGRTGWDSVDGDTRAEAVARFSDEASRIAEKPVTIRCDESRDYVGLVQHADGVAAVGGDRAYLTPERCHDLYRLAFDGEVTSSQTARALAVLAHEAWHLRGVSDEGTTECYALQSGVTLGQRLGLSEGTARQMMRQQLTENALRARGAFEYLVPPECRDGGRLDLDRGDTRFP
;
A
#
# COMPACT_ATOMS: atom_id res chain seq x y z
N MET A 1 16.61 -15.09 -12.32
CA MET A 1 15.32 -14.83 -11.63
C MET A 1 14.58 -13.77 -12.43
N ASN A 2 13.32 -14.00 -12.83
CA ASN A 2 12.60 -13.02 -13.69
C ASN A 2 12.37 -11.72 -12.91
N PHE A 3 12.46 -10.56 -13.58
CA PHE A 3 12.27 -9.22 -12.98
C PHE A 3 10.98 -9.14 -12.12
N VAL A 4 9.90 -9.78 -12.58
CA VAL A 4 8.63 -9.85 -11.86
C VAL A 4 8.71 -10.69 -10.57
N THR A 5 9.48 -11.78 -10.58
CA THR A 5 9.72 -12.58 -9.37
C THR A 5 10.53 -11.77 -8.35
N VAL A 6 11.52 -11.01 -8.81
CA VAL A 6 12.27 -10.08 -7.96
C VAL A 6 11.34 -9.02 -7.36
N LEU A 7 10.45 -8.45 -8.18
CA LEU A 7 9.49 -7.44 -7.72
C LEU A 7 8.48 -8.00 -6.71
N ARG A 8 7.99 -9.24 -6.90
CA ARG A 8 7.10 -9.91 -5.93
C ARG A 8 7.81 -10.21 -4.62
N VAL A 9 9.05 -10.70 -4.66
CA VAL A 9 9.85 -10.93 -3.47
C VAL A 9 10.13 -9.60 -2.76
N ALA A 10 10.46 -8.55 -3.51
CA ALA A 10 10.63 -7.21 -2.97
C ALA A 10 9.34 -6.66 -2.34
N LEU A 11 8.17 -6.90 -2.94
CA LEU A 11 6.87 -6.52 -2.38
C LEU A 11 6.57 -7.27 -1.08
N VAL A 12 6.83 -8.58 -1.03
CA VAL A 12 6.62 -9.38 0.20
C VAL A 12 7.57 -8.92 1.31
N LEU A 13 8.85 -8.70 0.98
CA LEU A 13 9.82 -8.15 1.93
C LEU A 13 9.45 -6.74 2.38
N PHE A 14 8.90 -5.92 1.49
CA PHE A 14 8.40 -4.59 1.82
C PHE A 14 7.19 -4.68 2.74
N VAL A 15 6.21 -5.55 2.49
CA VAL A 15 5.07 -5.77 3.40
C VAL A 15 5.56 -6.24 4.77
N PHE A 16 6.51 -7.17 4.82
CA PHE A 16 7.12 -7.61 6.07
C PHE A 16 7.81 -6.45 6.80
N ALA A 17 8.61 -5.66 6.09
CA ALA A 17 9.27 -4.48 6.64
C ALA A 17 8.26 -3.38 7.02
N TRP A 18 7.11 -3.29 6.37
CA TRP A 18 6.06 -2.33 6.67
C TRP A 18 5.28 -2.74 7.93
N ILE A 19 4.99 -4.03 8.09
CA ILE A 19 4.33 -4.60 9.28
C ILE A 19 5.24 -4.52 10.51
N PHE A 20 6.49 -4.99 10.37
CA PHE A 20 7.42 -5.15 11.50
C PHE A 20 8.42 -4.01 11.66
N GLY A 21 8.41 -3.02 10.76
CA GLY A 21 9.38 -1.94 10.75
C GLY A 21 8.92 -0.63 11.38
N PRO A 22 9.65 0.47 11.10
CA PRO A 22 9.46 1.76 11.75
C PRO A 22 8.07 2.36 11.45
N ARG A 23 7.51 3.12 12.40
CA ARG A 23 6.19 3.77 12.24
C ARG A 23 6.17 4.78 11.09
N GLU A 24 7.31 5.35 10.77
CA GLU A 24 7.56 6.27 9.65
C GLU A 24 7.27 5.62 8.29
N LEU A 25 7.47 4.29 8.16
CA LEU A 25 7.13 3.55 6.95
C LEU A 25 5.62 3.38 6.78
N ARG A 26 4.92 3.18 7.91
CA ARG A 26 3.46 3.00 7.97
C ARG A 26 2.69 4.29 7.73
N SER A 27 3.24 5.43 8.14
CA SER A 27 2.65 6.74 7.87
C SER A 27 2.86 7.22 6.43
N ALA A 28 3.99 6.87 5.79
CA ALA A 28 4.32 7.35 4.44
C ALA A 28 3.59 6.59 3.32
N VAL A 29 3.29 5.30 3.51
CA VAL A 29 2.67 4.46 2.47
C VAL A 29 1.41 3.81 3.03
N PRO A 30 0.21 4.27 2.64
CA PRO A 30 -1.04 3.61 2.99
C PRO A 30 -1.06 2.16 2.53
N VAL A 31 -1.53 1.25 3.40
CA VAL A 31 -1.49 -0.20 3.16
C VAL A 31 -2.22 -0.59 1.86
N TRP A 32 -3.29 0.13 1.50
CA TRP A 32 -4.06 -0.12 0.28
C TRP A 32 -3.26 0.14 -1.00
N ILE A 33 -2.27 1.04 -0.98
CA ILE A 33 -1.38 1.28 -2.14
C ILE A 33 -0.57 0.02 -2.43
N VAL A 34 -0.11 -0.68 -1.40
CA VAL A 34 0.64 -1.94 -1.56
C VAL A 34 -0.23 -3.01 -2.21
N PHE A 35 -1.50 -3.10 -1.79
CA PHE A 35 -2.47 -4.00 -2.39
C PHE A 35 -2.85 -3.60 -3.83
N LEU A 36 -2.97 -2.31 -4.13
CA LEU A 36 -3.22 -1.83 -5.50
C LEU A 36 -2.02 -2.09 -6.43
N ILE A 37 -0.79 -1.91 -5.96
CA ILE A 37 0.41 -2.25 -6.73
C ILE A 37 0.45 -3.76 -7.00
N ALA A 38 0.15 -4.58 -5.98
CA ALA A 38 0.07 -6.03 -6.12
C ALA A 38 -1.00 -6.43 -7.16
N LEU A 39 -2.20 -5.87 -7.04
CA LEU A 39 -3.31 -6.12 -7.96
C LEU A 39 -2.97 -5.66 -9.38
N GLY A 40 -2.38 -4.48 -9.53
CA GLY A 40 -1.96 -3.92 -10.81
C GLY A 40 -0.93 -4.80 -11.53
N LEU A 41 0.00 -5.41 -10.78
CA LEU A 41 0.96 -6.36 -11.33
C LEU A 41 0.30 -7.64 -11.84
N GLU A 42 -0.68 -8.18 -11.11
CA GLU A 42 -1.44 -9.35 -11.54
C GLU A 42 -2.32 -9.05 -12.78
N VAL A 43 -2.98 -7.89 -12.80
CA VAL A 43 -3.79 -7.42 -13.93
C VAL A 43 -2.92 -7.19 -15.17
N HIS A 44 -1.75 -6.58 -15.03
CA HIS A 44 -0.80 -6.38 -16.13
C HIS A 44 -0.35 -7.71 -16.73
N PHE A 45 -0.07 -8.72 -15.89
CA PHE A 45 0.31 -10.05 -16.36
C PHE A 45 -0.83 -10.75 -17.12
N PHE A 46 -2.05 -10.66 -16.60
CA PHE A 46 -3.23 -11.23 -17.24
C PHE A 46 -3.54 -10.55 -18.58
N ALA A 47 -3.52 -9.22 -18.62
CA ALA A 47 -3.73 -8.43 -19.84
C ALA A 47 -2.61 -8.67 -20.87
N GLY A 48 -1.36 -8.81 -20.43
CA GLY A 48 -0.22 -9.14 -21.29
C GLY A 48 -0.32 -10.54 -21.90
N ALA A 49 -0.92 -11.50 -21.19
CA ALA A 49 -1.20 -12.83 -21.75
C ALA A 49 -2.33 -12.80 -22.78
N LEU A 50 -3.34 -11.94 -22.60
CA LEU A 50 -4.45 -11.73 -23.53
C LEU A 50 -4.04 -10.99 -24.81
N ARG A 51 -3.06 -10.09 -24.74
CA ARG A 51 -2.63 -9.23 -25.85
C ARG A 51 -1.50 -9.78 -26.72
N ARG A 52 -0.97 -10.98 -26.42
CA ARG A 52 0.09 -11.58 -27.24
C ARG A 52 -0.50 -12.10 -28.55
N THR A 53 -0.33 -11.33 -29.63
CA THR A 53 -0.33 -11.86 -31.00
C THR A 53 0.79 -12.90 -31.08
N PRO A 54 0.55 -14.11 -31.63
CA PRO A 54 1.63 -15.05 -31.84
C PRO A 54 2.74 -14.36 -32.65
N PRO A 55 4.03 -14.48 -32.26
CA PRO A 55 5.09 -14.09 -33.17
C PRO A 55 4.87 -14.86 -34.48
N PRO A 56 5.01 -14.22 -35.66
CA PRO A 56 5.00 -14.96 -36.91
C PRO A 56 6.02 -16.09 -36.75
N LEU A 57 5.55 -17.34 -36.94
CA LEU A 57 6.46 -18.49 -36.97
C LEU A 57 7.56 -18.15 -37.97
N PRO A 58 8.84 -18.33 -37.63
CA PRO A 58 9.90 -18.22 -38.63
C PRO A 58 9.51 -19.17 -39.75
N ASP A 59 9.27 -18.61 -40.93
CA ASP A 59 8.90 -19.40 -42.09
C ASP A 59 9.98 -20.47 -42.29
N ARG A 60 9.55 -21.73 -42.25
CA ARG A 60 10.47 -22.86 -42.37
C ARG A 60 10.82 -22.92 -43.84
N ARG A 61 11.89 -22.20 -44.22
CA ARG A 61 12.46 -22.28 -45.58
C ARG A 61 12.54 -23.76 -46.00
N PRO A 62 12.29 -24.08 -47.29
CA PRO A 62 12.29 -25.46 -47.77
C PRO A 62 13.54 -26.20 -47.30
N GLN A 63 13.36 -27.32 -46.61
CA GLN A 63 14.49 -28.10 -46.12
C GLN A 63 15.12 -28.85 -47.31
N THR A 64 16.36 -29.29 -47.17
CA THR A 64 17.09 -29.99 -48.24
C THR A 64 16.30 -31.18 -48.79
N VAL A 65 15.59 -31.90 -47.92
CA VAL A 65 14.74 -33.02 -48.32
C VAL A 65 13.53 -32.60 -49.18
N ASP A 66 12.98 -31.41 -48.93
CA ASP A 66 11.87 -30.85 -49.71
C ASP A 66 12.39 -30.38 -51.08
N ARG A 67 13.61 -29.81 -51.10
CA ARG A 67 14.31 -29.40 -52.33
C ARG A 67 14.59 -30.58 -53.26
N GLU A 68 15.09 -31.68 -52.70
CA GLU A 68 15.38 -32.91 -53.43
C GLU A 68 14.12 -33.64 -53.89
N ARG A 69 13.05 -33.62 -53.08
CA ARG A 69 11.80 -34.33 -53.40
C ARG A 69 10.97 -33.64 -54.48
N TYR A 70 10.99 -32.31 -54.51
CA TYR A 70 10.14 -31.51 -55.40
C TYR A 70 10.94 -30.81 -56.53
N GLY A 71 12.24 -31.07 -56.65
CA GLY A 71 13.03 -30.64 -57.81
C GLY A 71 13.35 -29.14 -57.85
N TYR A 72 13.53 -28.49 -56.70
CA TYR A 72 13.97 -27.10 -56.67
C TYR A 72 15.46 -27.02 -57.10
N ALA A 73 15.73 -26.57 -58.33
CA ALA A 73 17.08 -26.44 -58.88
C ALA A 73 17.97 -25.49 -58.05
N GLU A 74 19.27 -25.77 -57.95
CA GLU A 74 20.22 -24.96 -57.18
C GLU A 74 20.49 -23.56 -57.78
N GLU A 75 20.23 -23.40 -59.07
CA GLU A 75 20.25 -22.10 -59.74
C GLU A 75 18.82 -21.61 -59.87
N ALA A 76 18.54 -20.43 -59.32
CA ALA A 76 17.30 -19.72 -59.61
C ALA A 76 17.33 -19.40 -61.11
N GLY A 77 16.65 -20.23 -61.93
CA GLY A 77 16.39 -19.91 -63.33
C GLY A 77 15.70 -18.55 -63.39
N ASP A 78 16.14 -17.71 -64.33
CA ASP A 78 15.56 -16.39 -64.53
C ASP A 78 14.04 -16.55 -64.70
N LEU A 79 13.24 -15.86 -63.90
CA LEU A 79 11.79 -15.91 -64.02
C LEU A 79 11.37 -15.04 -65.21
N LEU A 80 10.65 -15.62 -66.16
CA LEU A 80 10.02 -14.88 -67.24
C LEU A 80 8.69 -14.30 -66.73
N LEU A 81 8.57 -12.98 -66.75
CA LEU A 81 7.30 -12.30 -66.49
C LEU A 81 6.52 -12.19 -67.79
N VAL A 82 5.44 -12.95 -67.91
CA VAL A 82 4.49 -12.84 -69.02
C VAL A 82 3.33 -11.95 -68.56
N ARG A 83 3.15 -10.81 -69.23
CA ARG A 83 2.04 -9.89 -68.97
C ARG A 83 1.07 -9.93 -70.15
N GLU A 84 -0.15 -10.41 -69.90
CA GLU A 84 -1.23 -10.45 -70.89
C GLU A 84 -2.46 -9.78 -70.26
N GLY A 85 -2.72 -8.53 -70.63
CA GLY A 85 -3.76 -7.71 -69.97
C GLY A 85 -3.35 -7.25 -68.56
N ASP A 86 -4.23 -7.49 -67.57
CA ASP A 86 -4.02 -7.17 -66.14
C ASP A 86 -3.45 -8.34 -65.33
N GLU A 87 -3.17 -9.48 -65.97
CA GLU A 87 -2.62 -10.67 -65.31
C GLU A 87 -1.09 -10.74 -65.45
N GLU A 88 -0.42 -11.05 -64.33
CA GLU A 88 1.02 -11.27 -64.27
C GLU A 88 1.31 -12.73 -63.94
N LEU A 89 1.90 -13.46 -64.90
CA LEU A 89 2.29 -14.85 -64.72
C LEU A 89 3.81 -14.98 -64.68
N TRP A 90 4.33 -15.55 -63.60
CA TRP A 90 5.76 -15.79 -63.38
C TRP A 90 6.10 -17.23 -63.71
N ILE A 91 6.92 -17.43 -64.74
CA ILE A 91 7.25 -18.77 -65.26
C ILE A 91 8.74 -19.02 -65.08
N PRO A 92 9.15 -20.14 -64.46
CA PRO A 92 10.57 -20.53 -64.44
C PRO A 92 11.06 -20.76 -65.87
N TYR A 93 12.06 -20.00 -66.33
CA TYR A 93 12.68 -20.17 -67.64
C TYR A 93 14.03 -20.88 -67.48
N SER A 94 14.18 -22.03 -68.14
CA SER A 94 15.40 -22.83 -68.16
C SER A 94 16.01 -22.98 -69.57
N GLY A 95 15.63 -22.11 -70.50
CA GLY A 95 16.17 -22.04 -71.87
C GLY A 95 15.32 -22.78 -72.91
N GLU A 96 14.02 -22.90 -72.65
CA GLU A 96 13.02 -23.52 -73.53
C GLU A 96 12.85 -22.74 -74.84
N ARG A 97 12.41 -23.42 -75.91
CA ARG A 97 12.12 -22.79 -77.22
C ARG A 97 10.73 -22.13 -77.20
N ASP A 98 10.50 -21.13 -78.06
CA ASP A 98 9.24 -20.35 -78.07
C ASP A 98 7.97 -21.23 -78.10
N ASP A 99 7.99 -22.37 -78.80
CA ASP A 99 6.86 -23.32 -78.89
C ASP A 99 6.62 -24.13 -77.59
N GLU A 100 7.64 -24.26 -76.74
CA GLU A 100 7.58 -24.95 -75.44
C GLU A 100 7.10 -24.00 -74.33
N VAL A 101 7.34 -22.69 -74.46
CA VAL A 101 6.88 -21.67 -73.51
C VAL A 101 5.35 -21.56 -73.50
N ASP A 102 4.71 -21.62 -74.66
CA ASP A 102 3.25 -21.59 -74.79
C ASP A 102 2.57 -22.78 -74.07
N VAL A 103 3.20 -23.96 -74.13
CA VAL A 103 2.72 -25.16 -73.44
C VAL A 103 2.86 -25.03 -71.93
N LEU A 104 3.95 -24.39 -71.46
CA LEU A 104 4.15 -24.11 -70.03
C LEU A 104 3.09 -23.12 -69.51
N ILE A 105 2.79 -22.05 -70.25
CA ILE A 105 1.74 -21.08 -69.91
C ILE A 105 0.38 -21.78 -69.75
N ALA A 106 0.03 -22.65 -70.70
CA ALA A 106 -1.24 -23.37 -70.66
C ALA A 106 -1.33 -24.33 -69.46
N THR A 107 -0.26 -25.06 -69.17
CA THR A 107 -0.19 -26.01 -68.04
C THR A 107 -0.33 -25.29 -66.69
N MET A 108 0.29 -24.12 -66.55
CA MET A 108 0.25 -23.36 -65.31
C MET A 108 -1.11 -22.72 -65.04
N ARG A 109 -1.83 -22.30 -66.11
CA ARG A 109 -3.23 -21.87 -66.00
C ARG A 109 -4.12 -23.00 -65.47
N GLU A 110 -3.93 -24.21 -65.97
CA GLU A 110 -4.71 -25.38 -65.55
C GLU A 110 -4.46 -25.74 -64.08
N GLN A 111 -3.22 -25.59 -63.58
CA GLN A 111 -2.90 -25.77 -62.16
C GLN A 111 -3.48 -24.69 -61.24
N LEU A 112 -3.49 -23.42 -61.70
CA LEU A 112 -4.09 -22.32 -60.94
C LEU A 112 -5.62 -22.45 -60.82
N ASP A 113 -6.28 -23.05 -61.82
CA ASP A 113 -7.72 -23.34 -61.77
C ASP A 113 -8.05 -24.54 -60.85
N ASP A 114 -7.12 -25.50 -60.66
CA ASP A 114 -7.31 -26.70 -59.83
C ASP A 114 -6.92 -26.49 -58.34
N ASP A 115 -6.08 -25.50 -58.03
CA ASP A 115 -5.70 -25.11 -56.67
C ASP A 115 -6.80 -24.27 -55.99
N ALA A 116 -7.91 -24.91 -55.63
CA ALA A 116 -8.87 -24.34 -54.69
C ALA A 116 -8.16 -23.96 -53.37
N PRO A 117 -8.45 -22.80 -52.77
CA PRO A 117 -7.70 -22.30 -51.61
C PRO A 117 -7.78 -23.31 -50.45
N VAL A 118 -6.63 -23.88 -50.09
CA VAL A 118 -6.49 -24.75 -48.92
C VAL A 118 -6.94 -23.96 -47.69
N THR A 119 -8.10 -24.32 -47.14
CA THR A 119 -8.62 -23.72 -45.92
C THR A 119 -7.58 -23.88 -44.81
N ALA A 120 -7.02 -22.76 -44.36
CA ALA A 120 -6.10 -22.71 -43.24
C ALA A 120 -6.69 -23.49 -42.05
N THR A 121 -6.00 -24.56 -41.67
CA THR A 121 -6.38 -25.38 -40.51
C THR A 121 -6.43 -24.50 -39.27
N SER A 122 -7.55 -24.62 -38.56
CA SER A 122 -7.89 -23.87 -37.35
C SER A 122 -6.70 -23.75 -36.40
N ALA A 123 -6.26 -22.52 -36.14
CA ALA A 123 -5.24 -22.22 -35.13
C ALA A 123 -5.65 -22.86 -33.79
N GLU A 124 -4.86 -23.83 -33.33
CA GLU A 124 -5.05 -24.43 -32.01
C GLU A 124 -5.02 -23.34 -30.95
N ARG A 125 -6.17 -23.09 -30.31
CA ARG A 125 -6.27 -22.18 -29.17
C ARG A 125 -5.37 -22.72 -28.06
N ARG A 126 -4.22 -22.07 -27.83
CA ARG A 126 -3.39 -22.37 -26.67
C ARG A 126 -4.22 -22.19 -25.39
N PRO A 127 -4.11 -23.13 -24.42
CA PRO A 127 -4.92 -23.07 -23.21
C PRO A 127 -4.51 -21.85 -22.36
N LEU A 128 -5.49 -21.00 -22.01
CA LEU A 128 -5.32 -19.86 -21.09
C LEU A 128 -5.00 -20.28 -19.64
N TRP A 129 -5.12 -21.58 -19.37
CA TRP A 129 -4.98 -22.20 -18.05
C TRP A 129 -3.69 -21.85 -17.29
N PRO A 130 -2.50 -21.77 -17.92
CA PRO A 130 -1.27 -21.37 -17.22
C PRO A 130 -1.28 -19.91 -16.77
N ALA A 131 -1.92 -19.02 -17.53
CA ALA A 131 -2.06 -17.60 -17.18
C ALA A 131 -3.08 -17.42 -16.05
N VAL A 132 -4.22 -18.10 -16.14
CA VAL A 132 -5.25 -18.14 -15.10
C VAL A 132 -4.68 -18.70 -13.79
N ARG A 133 -3.94 -19.82 -13.84
CA ARG A 133 -3.31 -20.42 -12.65
C ARG A 133 -2.33 -19.46 -11.97
N ARG A 134 -1.55 -18.69 -12.74
CA ARG A 134 -0.61 -17.69 -12.19
C ARG A 134 -1.34 -16.51 -11.55
N PHE A 135 -2.40 -16.02 -12.18
CA PHE A 135 -3.25 -14.96 -11.63
C PHE A 135 -3.91 -15.38 -10.32
N LEU A 136 -4.49 -16.60 -10.28
CA LEU A 136 -5.09 -17.16 -9.07
C LEU A 136 -4.06 -17.37 -7.95
N THR A 137 -2.83 -17.74 -8.30
CA THR A 137 -1.73 -17.87 -7.33
C THR A 137 -1.38 -16.51 -6.72
N GLY A 138 -1.30 -15.45 -7.53
CA GLY A 138 -1.04 -14.09 -7.05
C GLY A 138 -2.17 -13.58 -6.14
N LEU A 139 -3.41 -13.82 -6.54
CA LEU A 139 -4.60 -13.46 -5.75
C LEU A 139 -4.65 -14.23 -4.42
N GLY A 140 -4.25 -15.51 -4.43
CA GLY A 140 -4.10 -16.31 -3.21
C GLY A 140 -3.04 -15.74 -2.25
N VAL A 141 -1.88 -15.30 -2.75
CA VAL A 141 -0.85 -14.66 -1.91
C VAL A 141 -1.35 -13.35 -1.31
N ILE A 142 -2.04 -12.52 -2.10
CA ILE A 142 -2.66 -11.28 -1.62
C ILE A 142 -3.68 -11.57 -0.51
N ALA A 143 -4.56 -12.55 -0.72
CA ALA A 143 -5.55 -12.95 0.26
C ALA A 143 -4.91 -13.44 1.56
N VAL A 144 -3.84 -14.24 1.49
CA VAL A 144 -3.10 -14.70 2.68
C VAL A 144 -2.46 -13.52 3.41
N LEU A 145 -1.82 -12.58 2.70
CA LEU A 145 -1.21 -11.40 3.34
C LEU A 145 -2.26 -10.50 4.01
N ALA A 146 -3.41 -10.28 3.35
CA ALA A 146 -4.52 -9.53 3.91
C ALA A 146 -5.08 -10.22 5.16
N LEU A 147 -5.21 -11.56 5.15
CA LEU A 147 -5.69 -12.34 6.27
C LEU A 147 -4.70 -12.33 7.45
N VAL A 148 -3.39 -12.38 7.19
CA VAL A 148 -2.35 -12.24 8.22
C VAL A 148 -2.38 -10.84 8.85
N LEU A 149 -2.48 -9.79 8.03
CA LEU A 149 -2.62 -8.41 8.52
C LEU A 149 -3.85 -8.25 9.41
N TRP A 150 -5.01 -8.67 8.92
CA TRP A 150 -6.27 -8.65 9.67
C TRP A 150 -6.17 -9.43 10.98
N PHE A 151 -5.55 -10.61 10.96
CA PHE A 151 -5.38 -11.45 12.13
C PHE A 151 -4.41 -10.86 13.17
N VAL A 152 -3.32 -10.22 12.74
CA VAL A 152 -2.38 -9.55 13.65
C VAL A 152 -3.02 -8.31 14.25
N GLU A 153 -3.58 -7.44 13.42
CA GLU A 153 -4.19 -6.18 13.86
C GLU A 153 -5.36 -6.41 14.83
N GLY A 154 -6.24 -7.38 14.52
CA GLY A 154 -7.34 -7.78 15.40
C GLY A 154 -6.92 -8.49 16.69
N ARG A 155 -5.64 -8.86 16.87
CA ARG A 155 -5.14 -9.56 18.06
C ARG A 155 -4.10 -8.82 18.87
N THR A 156 -3.56 -7.71 18.38
CA THR A 156 -2.45 -7.00 19.04
C THR A 156 -2.74 -5.53 19.35
N GLY A 157 -3.96 -5.06 19.03
CA GLY A 157 -4.37 -3.67 19.20
C GLY A 157 -5.60 -3.51 20.09
N TRP A 158 -6.15 -2.31 20.10
CA TRP A 158 -7.35 -1.95 20.86
C TRP A 158 -8.51 -2.93 20.68
N ASP A 159 -8.72 -3.41 19.44
CA ASP A 159 -9.80 -4.36 19.12
C ASP A 159 -9.65 -5.74 19.76
N SER A 160 -8.44 -6.10 20.23
CA SER A 160 -8.19 -7.36 20.93
C SER A 160 -8.63 -7.33 22.39
N VAL A 161 -8.89 -6.14 22.94
CA VAL A 161 -9.39 -5.97 24.31
C VAL A 161 -10.88 -6.31 24.34
N ASP A 162 -11.29 -7.09 25.33
CA ASP A 162 -12.71 -7.44 25.54
C ASP A 162 -13.59 -6.18 25.64
N GLY A 163 -14.84 -6.27 25.17
CA GLY A 163 -15.76 -5.12 25.15
C GLY A 163 -16.04 -4.52 26.53
N ASP A 164 -16.18 -5.34 27.57
CA ASP A 164 -16.40 -4.88 28.95
C ASP A 164 -15.14 -4.18 29.49
N THR A 165 -13.97 -4.77 29.23
CA THR A 165 -12.68 -4.16 29.60
C THR A 165 -12.41 -2.86 28.86
N ARG A 166 -12.78 -2.76 27.57
CA ARG A 166 -12.71 -1.50 26.81
C ARG A 166 -13.61 -0.44 27.42
N ALA A 167 -14.83 -0.79 27.80
CA ALA A 167 -15.76 0.14 28.44
C ALA A 167 -15.20 0.66 29.78
N GLU A 168 -14.62 -0.21 30.60
CA GLU A 168 -13.96 0.16 31.85
C GLU A 168 -12.75 1.08 31.62
N ALA A 169 -11.90 0.76 30.64
CA ALA A 169 -10.75 1.59 30.29
C ALA A 169 -11.17 2.98 29.81
N VAL A 170 -12.18 3.05 28.92
CA VAL A 170 -12.74 4.31 28.43
C VAL A 170 -13.35 5.14 29.57
N ALA A 171 -14.04 4.50 30.52
CA ALA A 171 -14.56 5.18 31.70
C ALA A 171 -13.43 5.78 32.54
N ARG A 172 -12.36 4.99 32.80
CA ARG A 172 -11.19 5.48 33.52
C ARG A 172 -10.49 6.65 32.83
N PHE A 173 -10.35 6.62 31.50
CA PHE A 173 -9.78 7.75 30.75
C PHE A 173 -10.68 8.98 30.79
N SER A 174 -12.00 8.78 30.73
CA SER A 174 -13.00 9.86 30.83
C SER A 174 -12.99 10.52 32.20
N ASP A 175 -12.83 9.75 33.27
CA ASP A 175 -12.72 10.27 34.64
C ASP A 175 -11.46 11.14 34.80
N GLU A 176 -10.32 10.67 34.31
CA GLU A 176 -9.08 11.45 34.38
C GLU A 176 -9.11 12.70 33.50
N ALA A 177 -9.67 12.60 32.29
CA ALA A 177 -9.92 13.76 31.45
C ALA A 177 -10.87 14.77 32.13
N SER A 178 -11.92 14.29 32.82
CA SER A 178 -12.86 15.15 33.56
C SER A 178 -12.19 15.92 34.69
N ARG A 179 -11.16 15.34 35.33
CA ARG A 179 -10.37 16.05 36.35
C ARG A 179 -9.55 17.19 35.74
N ILE A 180 -8.95 16.99 34.57
CA ILE A 180 -8.18 18.03 33.87
C ILE A 180 -9.12 19.11 33.32
N ALA A 181 -10.25 18.69 32.72
CA ALA A 181 -11.26 19.55 32.13
C ALA A 181 -12.11 20.30 33.18
N GLU A 182 -12.04 19.90 34.45
CA GLU A 182 -12.83 20.42 35.57
C GLU A 182 -14.36 20.38 35.33
N LYS A 183 -14.79 19.41 34.52
CA LYS A 183 -16.20 19.16 34.22
C LYS A 183 -16.36 17.73 33.70
N PRO A 184 -17.58 17.16 33.73
CA PRO A 184 -17.84 15.86 33.14
C PRO A 184 -17.56 15.88 31.64
N VAL A 185 -16.69 14.99 31.18
CA VAL A 185 -16.40 14.79 29.76
C VAL A 185 -16.30 13.31 29.42
N THR A 186 -16.40 12.97 28.14
CA THR A 186 -16.27 11.61 27.64
C THR A 186 -15.11 11.51 26.65
N ILE A 187 -14.21 10.56 26.89
CA ILE A 187 -13.21 10.14 25.91
C ILE A 187 -13.77 8.98 25.10
N ARG A 188 -13.53 8.96 23.79
CA ARG A 188 -13.88 7.84 22.92
C ARG A 188 -12.65 7.38 22.15
N CYS A 189 -12.55 6.07 21.95
CA CYS A 189 -11.57 5.48 21.05
C CYS A 189 -12.24 5.35 19.68
N ASP A 190 -11.67 6.01 18.68
CA ASP A 190 -12.25 6.10 17.34
C ASP A 190 -11.94 4.85 16.51
N GLU A 191 -12.62 3.75 16.84
CA GLU A 191 -12.44 2.43 16.22
C GLU A 191 -12.70 2.46 14.71
N SER A 192 -13.68 3.26 14.26
CA SER A 192 -14.00 3.45 12.84
C SER A 192 -13.08 4.46 12.13
N ARG A 193 -12.25 5.21 12.86
CA ARG A 193 -11.38 6.29 12.35
C ARG A 193 -12.16 7.38 11.60
N ASP A 194 -13.35 7.69 12.10
CA ASP A 194 -14.23 8.70 11.49
C ASP A 194 -13.81 10.14 11.84
N TYR A 195 -13.04 10.32 12.92
CA TYR A 195 -12.71 11.61 13.52
C TYR A 195 -11.20 11.86 13.59
N VAL A 196 -10.41 10.83 13.85
CA VAL A 196 -8.94 10.92 14.04
C VAL A 196 -8.18 9.95 13.15
N GLY A 197 -6.90 10.23 12.91
CA GLY A 197 -6.13 9.53 11.88
C GLY A 197 -6.61 9.87 10.45
N LEU A 198 -6.07 9.15 9.45
CA LEU A 198 -6.33 9.15 7.98
C LEU A 198 -6.57 10.50 7.25
N VAL A 199 -7.47 11.34 7.74
CA VAL A 199 -7.83 12.67 7.21
C VAL A 199 -7.21 13.80 8.02
N GLN A 200 -7.10 13.67 9.35
CA GLN A 200 -6.63 14.75 10.23
C GLN A 200 -5.17 14.61 10.70
N HIS A 201 -4.51 13.47 10.42
CA HIS A 201 -3.16 13.12 10.94
C HIS A 201 -2.93 13.32 12.46
N ALA A 202 -3.97 13.68 13.21
CA ALA A 202 -3.95 13.90 14.65
C ALA A 202 -4.19 12.59 15.40
N ASP A 203 -3.48 12.43 16.51
CA ASP A 203 -3.62 11.31 17.47
C ASP A 203 -4.87 11.48 18.35
N GLY A 204 -5.49 12.67 18.34
CA GLY A 204 -6.67 13.05 19.12
C GLY A 204 -7.39 14.24 18.48
N VAL A 205 -8.66 14.45 18.86
CA VAL A 205 -9.42 15.66 18.53
C VAL A 205 -10.48 15.94 19.60
N ALA A 206 -10.62 17.21 19.95
CA ALA A 206 -11.64 17.70 20.86
C ALA A 206 -12.23 19.01 20.34
N ALA A 207 -13.53 19.20 20.53
CA ALA A 207 -14.11 20.52 20.37
C ALA A 207 -13.76 21.38 21.60
N VAL A 208 -13.22 22.58 21.37
CA VAL A 208 -12.87 23.51 22.46
C VAL A 208 -14.12 23.82 23.30
N GLY A 209 -14.05 23.56 24.60
CA GLY A 209 -15.17 23.75 25.52
C GLY A 209 -16.29 22.71 25.38
N GLY A 210 -16.13 21.71 24.51
CA GLY A 210 -17.06 20.60 24.33
C GLY A 210 -17.05 19.62 25.50
N ASP A 211 -17.77 18.51 25.34
CA ASP A 211 -17.93 17.44 26.33
C ASP A 211 -17.35 16.10 25.87
N ARG A 212 -16.81 16.04 24.64
CA ARG A 212 -16.29 14.80 24.05
C ARG A 212 -15.01 15.03 23.25
N ALA A 213 -14.05 14.14 23.46
CA ALA A 213 -12.87 14.01 22.63
C ALA A 213 -12.74 12.58 22.09
N TYR A 214 -12.08 12.46 20.96
CA TYR A 214 -11.78 11.19 20.29
C TYR A 214 -10.27 11.00 20.24
N LEU A 215 -9.81 9.80 20.55
CA LEU A 215 -8.40 9.38 20.45
C LEU A 215 -8.29 8.25 19.44
N THR A 216 -7.12 8.12 18.81
CA THR A 216 -6.90 6.99 17.90
C THR A 216 -6.89 5.68 18.70
N PRO A 217 -7.28 4.55 18.07
CA PRO A 217 -7.23 3.24 18.72
C PRO A 217 -5.85 2.91 19.30
N GLU A 218 -4.77 3.33 18.63
CA GLU A 218 -3.41 3.11 19.10
C GLU A 218 -3.12 3.85 20.42
N ARG A 219 -3.57 5.11 20.56
CA ARG A 219 -3.37 5.86 21.82
C ARG A 219 -4.21 5.28 22.95
N CYS A 220 -5.45 4.86 22.66
CA CYS A 220 -6.27 4.17 23.65
C CYS A 220 -5.65 2.87 24.14
N HIS A 221 -5.08 2.07 23.22
CA HIS A 221 -4.41 0.83 23.58
C HIS A 221 -3.14 1.08 24.41
N ASP A 222 -2.35 2.12 24.08
CA ASP A 222 -1.17 2.50 24.86
C ASP A 222 -1.53 2.94 26.29
N LEU A 223 -2.65 3.67 26.46
CA LEU A 223 -3.18 4.03 27.77
C LEU A 223 -3.70 2.82 28.55
N TYR A 224 -4.35 1.89 27.87
CA TYR A 224 -4.85 0.65 28.48
C TYR A 224 -3.71 -0.22 29.01
N ARG A 225 -2.69 -0.46 28.18
CA ARG A 225 -1.49 -1.23 28.57
C ARG A 225 -0.81 -0.62 29.79
N LEU A 226 -0.76 0.72 29.86
CA LEU A 226 -0.27 1.39 31.06
C LEU A 226 -1.20 1.14 32.27
N ALA A 227 -2.48 1.47 32.15
CA ALA A 227 -3.39 1.59 33.28
C ALA A 227 -3.89 0.26 33.85
N PHE A 228 -3.91 -0.80 33.03
CA PHE A 228 -4.46 -2.12 33.36
C PHE A 228 -3.37 -3.20 33.39
N ASP A 229 -2.42 -3.18 32.45
CA ASP A 229 -1.37 -4.20 32.38
C ASP A 229 -0.05 -3.76 33.06
N GLY A 230 0.09 -2.47 33.40
CA GLY A 230 1.32 -1.90 33.97
C GLY A 230 2.49 -1.86 32.98
N GLU A 231 2.22 -2.04 31.68
CA GLU A 231 3.24 -2.09 30.64
C GLU A 231 3.62 -0.69 30.17
N VAL A 232 4.93 -0.42 30.14
CA VAL A 232 5.47 0.91 29.81
C VAL A 232 6.36 0.82 28.58
N THR A 233 5.94 1.50 27.51
CA THR A 233 6.78 1.74 26.33
C THR A 233 7.06 3.23 26.25
N SER A 234 8.21 3.65 26.78
CA SER A 234 8.49 5.06 27.13
C SER A 234 7.99 6.11 26.13
N SER A 235 8.34 6.00 24.85
CA SER A 235 7.91 6.97 23.83
C SER A 235 6.41 6.92 23.48
N GLN A 236 5.82 5.73 23.45
CA GLN A 236 4.41 5.52 23.09
C GLN A 236 3.49 5.91 24.25
N THR A 237 3.81 5.42 25.46
CA THR A 237 3.13 5.77 26.70
C THR A 237 3.19 7.29 26.94
N ALA A 238 4.36 7.92 26.79
CA ALA A 238 4.49 9.37 26.95
C ALA A 238 3.61 10.14 25.95
N ARG A 239 3.59 9.72 24.68
CA ARG A 239 2.75 10.36 23.66
C ARG A 239 1.26 10.19 23.98
N ALA A 240 0.83 9.01 24.40
CA ALA A 240 -0.57 8.75 24.71
C ALA A 240 -1.06 9.56 25.93
N LEU A 241 -0.23 9.67 26.96
CA LEU A 241 -0.49 10.55 28.11
C LEU A 241 -0.60 12.02 27.71
N ALA A 242 0.35 12.50 26.91
CA ALA A 242 0.37 13.89 26.44
C ALA A 242 -0.88 14.21 25.60
N VAL A 243 -1.27 13.33 24.67
CA VAL A 243 -2.46 13.52 23.83
C VAL A 243 -3.74 13.51 24.68
N LEU A 244 -3.93 12.55 25.59
CA LEU A 244 -5.11 12.54 26.46
C LEU A 244 -5.22 13.83 27.30
N ALA A 245 -4.09 14.29 27.86
CA ALA A 245 -4.06 15.54 28.61
C ALA A 245 -4.36 16.76 27.72
N HIS A 246 -3.79 16.79 26.51
CA HIS A 246 -4.01 17.84 25.51
C HIS A 246 -5.48 17.98 25.15
N GLU A 247 -6.13 16.89 24.75
CA GLU A 247 -7.54 16.91 24.43
C GLU A 247 -8.40 17.33 25.63
N ALA A 248 -8.02 16.92 26.85
CA ALA A 248 -8.75 17.34 28.05
C ALA A 248 -8.66 18.86 28.31
N TRP A 249 -7.54 19.52 27.97
CA TRP A 249 -7.40 20.98 28.05
C TRP A 249 -8.23 21.71 26.99
N HIS A 250 -8.37 21.14 25.79
CA HIS A 250 -9.34 21.65 24.82
C HIS A 250 -10.76 21.56 25.35
N LEU A 251 -11.15 20.42 25.94
CA LEU A 251 -12.47 20.27 26.56
C LEU A 251 -12.69 21.28 27.70
N ARG A 252 -11.65 21.65 28.44
CA ARG A 252 -11.72 22.73 29.44
C ARG A 252 -12.04 24.10 28.82
N GLY A 253 -11.73 24.30 27.55
CA GLY A 253 -11.99 25.54 26.81
C GLY A 253 -10.74 26.30 26.39
N VAL A 254 -9.54 25.71 26.51
CA VAL A 254 -8.32 26.33 25.98
C VAL A 254 -8.23 26.05 24.48
N SER A 255 -8.18 27.10 23.66
CA SER A 255 -8.16 26.98 22.19
C SER A 255 -6.78 27.10 21.57
N ASP A 256 -5.82 27.68 22.29
CA ASP A 256 -4.46 27.91 21.77
C ASP A 256 -3.65 26.62 21.88
N GLU A 257 -3.26 26.05 20.75
CA GLU A 257 -2.59 24.75 20.63
C GLU A 257 -1.28 24.68 21.44
N GLY A 258 -0.42 25.70 21.33
CA GLY A 258 0.84 25.76 22.08
C GLY A 258 0.68 25.90 23.59
N THR A 259 -0.33 26.68 24.03
CA THR A 259 -0.71 26.78 25.45
C THR A 259 -1.30 25.48 25.96
N THR A 260 -2.18 24.85 25.17
CA THR A 260 -2.79 23.55 25.46
C THR A 260 -1.73 22.47 25.61
N GLU A 261 -0.78 22.40 24.67
CA GLU A 261 0.36 21.50 24.71
C GLU A 261 1.22 21.72 25.98
N CYS A 262 1.49 22.98 26.34
CA CYS A 262 2.24 23.28 27.56
C CYS A 262 1.54 22.76 28.82
N TYR A 263 0.23 22.98 28.94
CA TYR A 263 -0.54 22.50 30.07
C TYR A 263 -0.72 20.97 30.05
N ALA A 264 -0.81 20.37 28.87
CA ALA A 264 -0.87 18.93 28.68
C ALA A 264 0.39 18.24 29.21
N LEU A 265 1.57 18.80 28.95
CA LEU A 265 2.83 18.25 29.44
C LEU A 265 2.95 18.30 30.97
N GLN A 266 2.42 19.35 31.60
CA GLN A 266 2.40 19.48 33.07
C GLN A 266 1.37 18.54 33.70
N SER A 267 0.12 18.61 33.24
CA SER A 267 -0.96 17.73 33.72
C SER A 267 -0.74 16.25 33.38
N GLY A 268 0.03 15.96 32.33
CA GLY A 268 0.46 14.62 31.94
C GLY A 268 1.31 13.91 33.00
N VAL A 269 2.00 14.65 33.87
CA VAL A 269 2.74 14.07 35.01
C VAL A 269 1.75 13.47 36.02
N THR A 270 0.77 14.26 36.45
CA THR A 270 -0.26 13.79 37.40
C THR A 270 -1.15 12.70 36.79
N LEU A 271 -1.50 12.83 35.52
CA LEU A 271 -2.23 11.80 34.78
C LEU A 271 -1.45 10.48 34.77
N GLY A 272 -0.16 10.52 34.42
CA GLY A 272 0.71 9.34 34.42
C GLY A 272 0.76 8.64 35.78
N GLN A 273 0.85 9.41 36.87
CA GLN A 273 0.84 8.85 38.23
C GLN A 273 -0.47 8.12 38.55
N ARG A 274 -1.61 8.71 38.20
CA ARG A 274 -2.94 8.09 38.45
C ARG A 274 -3.22 6.88 37.57
N LEU A 275 -2.53 6.78 36.44
CA LEU A 275 -2.53 5.60 35.58
C LEU A 275 -1.44 4.58 35.94
N GLY A 276 -0.65 4.81 36.99
CA GLY A 276 0.25 3.79 37.58
C GLY A 276 1.74 4.04 37.41
N LEU A 277 2.17 5.16 36.83
CA LEU A 277 3.59 5.52 36.78
C LEU A 277 4.09 6.05 38.13
N SER A 278 5.39 5.90 38.37
CA SER A 278 6.06 6.71 39.42
C SER A 278 6.11 8.19 38.99
N GLU A 279 6.13 9.11 39.96
CA GLU A 279 6.30 10.55 39.67
C GLU A 279 7.54 10.82 38.80
N GLY A 280 8.67 10.21 39.16
CA GLY A 280 9.93 10.39 38.44
C GLY A 280 9.84 9.94 36.99
N THR A 281 9.20 8.79 36.73
CA THR A 281 9.00 8.27 35.37
C THR A 281 8.06 9.16 34.56
N ALA A 282 6.90 9.54 35.13
CA ALA A 282 5.94 10.40 34.43
C ALA A 282 6.56 11.75 34.07
N ARG A 283 7.31 12.35 35.01
CA ARG A 283 8.01 13.61 34.79
C ARG A 283 9.13 13.48 33.76
N GLN A 284 9.92 12.41 33.80
CA GLN A 284 10.95 12.16 32.79
C GLN A 284 10.33 12.07 31.39
N MET A 285 9.20 11.36 31.26
CA MET A 285 8.48 11.23 30.00
C MET A 285 7.97 12.58 29.48
N MET A 286 7.34 13.40 30.32
CA MET A 286 6.83 14.71 29.91
C MET A 286 7.96 15.70 29.58
N ARG A 287 9.09 15.65 30.31
CA ARG A 287 10.30 16.42 29.96
C ARG A 287 10.87 16.03 28.60
N GLN A 288 10.84 14.73 28.27
CA GLN A 288 11.26 14.27 26.96
C GLN A 288 10.33 14.81 25.87
N GLN A 289 9.01 14.73 26.06
CA GLN A 289 8.04 15.30 25.12
C GLN A 289 8.25 16.81 24.92
N LEU A 290 8.47 17.57 26.01
CA LEU A 290 8.79 19.00 25.96
C LEU A 290 10.07 19.29 25.17
N THR A 291 11.14 18.55 25.44
CA THR A 291 12.43 18.72 24.74
C THR A 291 12.32 18.41 23.25
N GLU A 292 11.53 17.41 22.89
CA GLU A 292 11.32 16.97 21.51
C GLU A 292 10.24 17.80 20.77
N ASN A 293 9.45 18.62 21.49
CA ASN A 293 8.36 19.42 20.91
C ASN A 293 8.88 20.34 19.80
N ALA A 294 9.99 21.05 20.02
CA ALA A 294 10.59 21.93 19.01
C ALA A 294 11.06 21.19 17.73
N LEU A 295 11.38 19.90 17.84
CA LEU A 295 11.75 19.06 16.69
C LEU A 295 10.51 18.58 15.93
N ARG A 296 9.43 18.21 16.63
CA ARG A 296 8.19 17.69 16.05
C ARG A 296 7.29 18.78 15.46
N ALA A 297 7.27 19.96 16.09
CA ALA A 297 6.45 21.10 15.67
C ALA A 297 6.92 21.75 14.34
N ARG A 298 8.01 21.28 13.73
CA ARG A 298 8.46 21.76 12.40
C ARG A 298 7.45 21.51 11.27
N GLY A 299 6.54 20.57 11.45
CA GLY A 299 5.44 20.28 10.52
C GLY A 299 4.08 20.90 10.90
N ALA A 300 3.93 21.38 12.13
CA ALA A 300 2.69 21.91 12.69
C ALA A 300 3.04 22.94 13.78
N PHE A 301 3.31 24.18 13.35
CA PHE A 301 3.89 25.24 14.19
C PHE A 301 2.93 25.70 15.31
N GLU A 302 1.64 25.50 15.12
CA GLU A 302 0.60 25.77 16.11
C GLU A 302 0.82 24.99 17.41
N TYR A 303 1.39 23.78 17.36
CA TYR A 303 1.71 22.95 18.54
C TYR A 303 3.05 23.30 19.20
N LEU A 304 3.78 24.31 18.69
CA LEU A 304 5.03 24.73 19.31
C LEU A 304 4.75 25.38 20.66
N VAL A 305 5.32 24.81 21.73
CA VAL A 305 5.16 25.40 23.06
C VAL A 305 5.80 26.79 23.11
N PRO A 306 5.11 27.80 23.68
CA PRO A 306 5.63 29.16 23.73
C PRO A 306 6.75 29.29 24.77
N PRO A 307 7.61 30.33 24.69
CA PRO A 307 8.72 30.54 25.63
C PRO A 307 8.31 30.69 27.12
N GLU A 308 7.04 31.01 27.37
CA GLU A 308 6.46 31.07 28.72
C GLU A 308 6.15 29.70 29.33
N CYS A 309 6.31 28.62 28.56
CA CYS A 309 6.19 27.23 29.00
C CYS A 309 7.48 26.75 29.68
N ARG A 310 7.71 27.22 30.90
CA ARG A 310 8.90 26.92 31.71
C ARG A 310 8.61 27.13 33.19
N ASP A 311 9.47 26.57 34.04
CA ASP A 311 9.47 26.80 35.50
C ASP A 311 9.37 28.30 35.84
N GLY A 312 8.37 28.66 36.65
CA GLY A 312 8.05 30.02 37.06
C GLY A 312 7.52 30.92 35.93
N GLY A 313 7.33 30.38 34.73
CA GLY A 313 6.82 31.07 33.56
C GLY A 313 5.34 31.38 33.65
N ARG A 314 4.83 32.17 32.70
CA ARG A 314 3.42 32.58 32.75
C ARG A 314 2.44 31.41 32.58
N LEU A 315 2.86 30.34 31.91
CA LEU A 315 2.08 29.12 31.67
C LEU A 315 2.42 27.96 32.63
N ASP A 316 3.20 28.23 33.67
CA ASP A 316 3.41 27.26 34.73
C ASP A 316 2.15 27.16 35.61
N LEU A 317 1.58 25.96 35.68
CA LEU A 317 0.40 25.63 36.47
C LEU A 317 0.71 25.61 37.98
N ASP A 318 1.95 25.35 38.37
CA ASP A 318 2.37 25.34 39.77
C ASP A 318 3.69 26.09 39.96
N ARG A 319 3.60 27.42 39.98
CA ARG A 319 4.74 28.32 40.22
C ARG A 319 5.39 28.17 41.61
N GLY A 320 4.81 27.37 42.51
CA GLY A 320 5.38 27.06 43.81
C GLY A 320 6.36 25.87 43.79
N ASP A 321 6.31 25.02 42.75
CA ASP A 321 7.18 23.87 42.57
C ASP A 321 8.18 24.12 41.43
N THR A 322 9.47 24.14 41.75
CA THR A 322 10.52 24.32 40.73
C THR A 322 10.71 23.09 39.85
N ARG A 323 9.98 22.00 40.12
CA ARG A 323 9.96 20.81 39.29
C ARG A 323 8.92 21.03 38.19
N PHE A 324 9.40 21.54 37.06
CA PHE A 324 8.67 21.65 35.80
C PHE A 324 9.08 20.53 34.82
N PRO A 325 8.22 20.15 33.84
CA PRO A 325 6.77 20.32 33.86
C PRO A 325 6.13 19.45 34.95
#